data_AF-A0A5C7XN84-F1
#
_entry.id   AF-A0A5C7XN84-F1
#
_cell.length_a   1.000
_cell.length_b   1.000
_cell.length_c   1.000
_cell.angle_alpha   90.00
_cell.angle_beta   90.00
_cell.angle_gamma   90.00
#
_symmetry.space_group_name_H-M   'P 1'
#
loop_
_entity.id
_entity.type
_entity.pdbx_description
1 polymer ?
#
loop_
_entity_poly.entity_id
_entity_poly.type
_entity_poly.pdbx_seq_one_letter_code
_entity_poly.pdbx_strand_id
1 'polypeptide(L)'
;MPIRLFVRGRALVALLCLALCAAGPVAARDRRAPVVVGETYVSQAVDEDELDSLATWRHPDGAHWLIASGKSSHRLVIFDAETGARLRTFGGKGSDPGRFKRPNGLAVDGDRLFVVERDNHRVQVLSLPDFVPLGSFGEAQLRAPYGLWLNPAAEGAADGTIDVYVTDSFMDGANYDVVPPLDQLNQRVRRYRVRFGADGAPTAETLEHFGAPNEAAALRMVESIAGDRARGVLLIADEFVDPAQKRESTLREYAMDGVFTGRSAPRGSFDAEAEGVALWACAKFRDASRGYWIGVDQRQDLTAFRLFDRDSLALRGSFVGRVVAATDGIALRTAPSPRFPGGALFAVHRDKAVAAFDLRDVTRALRLPARCL
;
A
#
# COMPACT_ATOMS: atom_id res chain seq x y z
N MET A 1 19.07 -19.28 91.57
CA MET A 1 17.88 -18.51 91.16
C MET A 1 18.13 -17.96 89.75
N PRO A 2 17.12 -17.99 88.87
CA PRO A 2 17.30 -18.44 87.49
C PRO A 2 17.34 -17.28 86.48
N ILE A 3 17.83 -17.55 85.26
CA ILE A 3 17.14 -17.22 84.00
C ILE A 3 17.63 -18.22 82.94
N ARG A 4 16.69 -19.02 82.42
CA ARG A 4 16.83 -19.81 81.19
C ARG A 4 16.61 -18.86 80.01
N LEU A 5 17.42 -18.96 78.96
CA LEU A 5 16.99 -18.53 77.62
C LEU A 5 17.23 -19.66 76.61
N PHE A 6 16.11 -20.24 76.16
CA PHE A 6 15.99 -21.08 74.98
C PHE A 6 16.03 -20.17 73.74
N VAL A 7 16.86 -20.48 72.74
CA VAL A 7 16.60 -20.07 71.36
C VAL A 7 16.65 -21.30 70.48
N ARG A 8 15.48 -21.68 69.98
CA ARG A 8 15.27 -22.73 68.98
C ARG A 8 15.71 -22.20 67.62
N GLY A 9 16.57 -22.93 66.92
CA GLY A 9 16.85 -22.72 65.50
C GLY A 9 15.59 -22.96 64.67
N ARG A 10 15.17 -21.96 63.91
CA ARG A 10 14.18 -22.11 62.84
C ARG A 10 14.93 -22.35 61.53
N ALA A 11 14.77 -23.54 60.96
CA ALA A 11 15.15 -23.81 59.58
C ALA A 11 14.24 -22.99 58.66
N LEU A 12 14.84 -22.13 57.83
CA LEU A 12 14.17 -21.41 56.77
C LEU A 12 14.00 -22.35 55.58
N VAL A 13 12.77 -22.79 55.29
CA VAL A 13 12.46 -23.46 54.03
C VAL A 13 12.22 -22.36 52.99
N ALA A 14 13.17 -22.17 52.08
CA ALA A 14 13.00 -21.29 50.94
C ALA A 14 12.07 -21.97 49.92
N LEU A 15 10.84 -21.46 49.79
CA LEU A 15 9.94 -21.84 48.69
C LEU A 15 10.46 -21.17 47.41
N LEU A 16 11.09 -21.95 46.54
CA LEU A 16 11.46 -21.54 45.20
C LEU A 16 10.20 -21.59 44.32
N CYS A 17 9.49 -20.46 44.20
CA CYS A 17 8.42 -20.32 43.20
C CYS A 17 9.05 -20.24 41.80
N LEU A 18 9.21 -21.39 41.14
CA LEU A 18 9.45 -21.46 39.70
C LEU A 18 8.18 -20.96 38.99
N ALA A 19 8.16 -19.69 38.63
CA ALA A 19 7.21 -19.17 37.67
C ALA A 19 7.54 -19.82 36.31
N LEU A 20 6.80 -20.89 35.96
CA LEU A 20 6.74 -21.35 34.59
C LEU A 20 6.09 -20.23 33.77
N CYS A 21 6.91 -19.43 33.08
CA CYS A 21 6.46 -18.68 31.92
C CYS A 21 5.96 -19.71 30.90
N ALA A 22 4.66 -19.98 30.92
CA ALA A 22 3.98 -20.60 29.80
C ALA A 22 4.11 -19.62 28.63
N ALA A 23 5.15 -19.78 27.82
CA ALA A 23 5.17 -19.23 26.48
C ALA A 23 3.92 -19.80 25.79
N GLY A 24 2.92 -18.95 25.58
CA GLY A 24 1.78 -19.30 24.75
C GLY A 24 2.27 -19.85 23.41
N PRO A 25 1.52 -20.74 22.75
CA PRO A 25 1.95 -21.32 21.49
C PRO A 25 2.30 -20.18 20.52
N VAL A 26 3.57 -20.12 20.13
CA VAL A 26 4.00 -19.32 18.97
C VAL A 26 3.10 -19.79 17.84
N ALA A 27 2.20 -18.92 17.37
CA ALA A 27 1.27 -19.25 16.31
C ALA A 27 2.07 -19.88 15.16
N ALA A 28 1.79 -21.15 14.89
CA ALA A 28 2.44 -21.86 13.81
C ALA A 28 2.24 -21.04 12.53
N ARG A 29 3.32 -20.82 11.78
CA ARG A 29 3.30 -20.16 10.47
C ARG A 29 2.28 -20.91 9.58
N ASP A 30 1.06 -20.39 9.44
CA ASP A 30 0.06 -20.94 8.51
C ASP A 30 0.46 -20.54 7.08
N ARG A 31 1.58 -21.10 6.61
CA ARG A 31 2.10 -20.95 5.25
C ARG A 31 1.41 -21.96 4.34
N ARG A 32 0.09 -21.83 4.18
CA ARG A 32 -0.56 -22.56 3.08
C ARG A 32 0.07 -22.09 1.78
N ALA A 33 0.49 -23.05 0.96
CA ALA A 33 1.00 -22.75 -0.37
C ALA A 33 -0.01 -21.88 -1.12
N PRO A 34 0.44 -20.85 -1.87
CA PRO A 34 -0.46 -20.04 -2.66
C PRO A 34 -1.28 -20.90 -3.62
N VAL A 35 -2.56 -20.61 -3.76
CA VAL A 35 -3.41 -21.24 -4.78
C VAL A 35 -3.19 -20.55 -6.13
N VAL A 36 -3.38 -21.25 -7.24
CA VAL A 36 -3.29 -20.63 -8.56
C VAL A 36 -4.65 -20.01 -8.92
N VAL A 37 -4.65 -18.73 -9.26
CA VAL A 37 -5.78 -18.03 -9.89
C VAL A 37 -5.33 -17.59 -11.27
N GLY A 38 -6.04 -18.04 -12.30
CA GLY A 38 -5.70 -17.65 -13.67
C GLY A 38 -5.99 -16.18 -13.92
N GLU A 39 -5.06 -15.51 -14.61
CA GLU A 39 -5.28 -14.18 -15.15
C GLU A 39 -6.44 -14.21 -16.15
N THR A 40 -7.30 -13.20 -16.12
CA THR A 40 -8.32 -12.96 -17.14
C THR A 40 -7.70 -12.39 -18.42
N TYR A 41 -6.62 -11.61 -18.27
CA TYR A 41 -5.70 -11.23 -19.33
C TYR A 41 -4.33 -10.85 -18.74
N VAL A 42 -3.32 -10.88 -19.60
CA VAL A 42 -2.07 -10.12 -19.46
C VAL A 42 -1.96 -9.25 -20.72
N SER A 43 -1.69 -7.96 -20.57
CA SER A 43 -1.58 -7.03 -21.70
C SER A 43 -0.35 -7.37 -22.54
N GLN A 44 -0.29 -6.80 -23.74
CA GLN A 44 0.99 -6.71 -24.45
C GLN A 44 1.99 -5.91 -23.59
N ALA A 45 3.26 -6.31 -23.67
CA ALA A 45 4.36 -5.59 -23.05
C ALA A 45 4.56 -4.20 -23.66
N VAL A 46 5.02 -3.27 -22.83
CA VAL A 46 5.45 -1.92 -23.17
C VAL A 46 6.97 -1.89 -23.00
N ASP A 47 7.68 -2.45 -23.99
CA ASP A 47 9.10 -2.79 -23.88
C ASP A 47 10.00 -1.60 -23.51
N GLU A 48 9.62 -0.39 -23.91
CA GLU A 48 10.31 0.88 -23.71
C GLU A 48 10.21 1.43 -22.26
N ASP A 49 9.40 0.82 -21.38
CA ASP A 49 9.03 1.44 -20.10
C ASP A 49 9.29 0.59 -18.88
N GLU A 50 9.13 1.17 -17.70
CA GLU A 50 9.20 0.50 -16.41
C GLU A 50 7.93 0.90 -15.65
N LEU A 51 6.87 0.12 -15.86
CA LEU A 51 5.57 0.30 -15.26
C LEU A 51 5.64 0.03 -13.76
N ASP A 52 4.93 0.83 -12.96
CA ASP A 52 5.07 0.81 -11.50
C ASP A 52 3.72 0.79 -10.78
N SER A 53 3.07 1.94 -10.72
CA SER A 53 1.82 2.11 -9.98
C SER A 53 0.63 2.12 -10.91
N LEU A 54 -0.53 1.69 -10.40
CA LEU A 54 -1.77 1.59 -11.14
C LEU A 54 -2.88 2.41 -10.49
N ALA A 55 -3.72 3.03 -11.31
CA ALA A 55 -4.99 3.61 -10.89
C ALA A 55 -6.10 3.28 -11.88
N THR A 56 -7.32 3.09 -11.38
CA THR A 56 -8.49 2.87 -12.24
C THR A 56 -9.34 4.14 -12.29
N TRP A 57 -9.88 4.45 -13.46
CA TRP A 57 -10.87 5.51 -13.63
C TRP A 57 -12.04 5.02 -14.50
N ARG A 58 -13.24 5.53 -14.21
CA ARG A 58 -14.44 5.23 -14.99
C ARG A 58 -14.83 6.47 -15.78
N HIS A 59 -14.77 6.36 -17.10
CA HIS A 59 -15.23 7.40 -17.98
C HIS A 59 -16.78 7.52 -17.90
N PRO A 60 -17.35 8.73 -18.03
CA PRO A 60 -18.81 8.94 -18.01
C PRO A 60 -19.61 8.12 -19.03
N ASP A 61 -19.01 7.78 -20.18
CA ASP A 61 -19.61 6.90 -21.20
C ASP A 61 -19.64 5.41 -20.81
N GLY A 62 -19.06 5.04 -19.66
CA GLY A 62 -18.99 3.68 -19.15
C GLY A 62 -17.69 2.93 -19.46
N ALA A 63 -16.77 3.50 -20.24
CA ALA A 63 -15.45 2.92 -20.42
C ALA A 63 -14.64 2.93 -19.11
N HIS A 64 -13.76 1.96 -18.95
CA HIS A 64 -12.91 1.84 -17.77
C HIS A 64 -11.45 1.89 -18.20
N TRP A 65 -10.70 2.83 -17.63
CA TRP A 65 -9.27 2.95 -17.86
C TRP A 65 -8.50 2.39 -16.69
N LEU A 66 -7.40 1.71 -17.03
CA LEU A 66 -6.32 1.39 -16.13
C LEU A 66 -5.13 2.25 -16.54
N ILE A 67 -4.71 3.15 -15.65
CA ILE A 67 -3.62 4.10 -15.87
C ILE A 67 -2.42 3.57 -15.11
N ALA A 68 -1.29 3.43 -15.79
CA ALA A 68 -0.01 3.03 -15.21
C ALA A 68 1.00 4.18 -15.29
N SER A 69 1.83 4.33 -14.27
CA SER A 69 3.01 5.20 -14.33
C SER A 69 4.14 4.46 -15.02
N GLY A 70 4.84 5.14 -15.93
CA GLY A 70 6.03 4.64 -16.61
C GLY A 70 7.27 5.39 -16.14
N LYS A 71 8.02 4.78 -15.21
CA LYS A 71 9.18 5.38 -14.52
C LYS A 71 10.25 5.81 -15.53
N SER A 72 10.63 4.87 -16.41
CA SER A 72 11.73 5.03 -17.36
C SER A 72 11.37 5.93 -18.55
N SER A 73 10.14 5.84 -19.06
CA SER A 73 9.71 6.69 -20.18
C SER A 73 9.29 8.10 -19.76
N HIS A 74 9.09 8.33 -18.46
CA HIS A 74 8.55 9.55 -17.88
C HIS A 74 7.14 9.89 -18.42
N ARG A 75 6.30 8.87 -18.62
CA ARG A 75 4.95 9.01 -19.17
C ARG A 75 3.93 8.26 -18.32
N LEU A 76 2.66 8.51 -18.59
CA LEU A 76 1.57 7.64 -18.18
C LEU A 76 1.19 6.73 -19.36
N VAL A 77 0.88 5.48 -19.08
CA VAL A 77 0.37 4.51 -20.05
C VAL A 77 -1.08 4.17 -19.70
N ILE A 78 -1.98 4.33 -20.66
CA ILE A 78 -3.42 4.14 -20.47
C ILE A 78 -3.83 2.86 -21.18
N PHE A 79 -4.47 1.96 -20.46
CA PHE A 79 -5.04 0.72 -20.95
C PHE A 79 -6.56 0.73 -20.81
N ASP A 80 -7.22 0.01 -21.70
CA ASP A 80 -8.60 -0.40 -21.50
C ASP A 80 -8.63 -1.47 -20.39
N ALA A 81 -9.31 -1.18 -19.28
CA ALA A 81 -9.32 -2.05 -18.11
C ALA A 81 -10.12 -3.34 -18.35
N GLU A 82 -10.97 -3.39 -19.37
CA GLU A 82 -11.69 -4.61 -19.72
C GLU A 82 -10.79 -5.57 -20.50
N THR A 83 -10.04 -5.09 -21.48
CA THR A 83 -9.33 -5.95 -22.45
C THR A 83 -7.82 -6.02 -22.22
N GLY A 84 -7.25 -5.08 -21.47
CA GLY A 84 -5.81 -4.88 -21.36
C GLY A 84 -5.18 -4.25 -22.60
N ALA A 85 -5.98 -3.81 -23.58
CA ALA A 85 -5.48 -3.14 -24.77
C ALA A 85 -4.91 -1.77 -24.40
N ARG A 86 -3.69 -1.47 -24.88
CA ARG A 86 -3.11 -0.14 -24.72
C ARG A 86 -3.89 0.86 -25.57
N LEU A 87 -4.42 1.89 -24.93
CA LEU A 87 -5.20 2.94 -25.58
C LEU A 87 -4.30 4.09 -26.05
N ARG A 88 -3.47 4.63 -25.14
CA ARG A 88 -2.57 5.74 -25.44
C ARG A 88 -1.50 5.91 -24.36
N THR A 89 -0.63 6.90 -24.56
CA THR A 89 0.30 7.41 -23.56
C THR A 89 0.12 8.91 -23.40
N PHE A 90 0.45 9.46 -22.24
CA PHE A 90 0.40 10.89 -21.96
C PHE A 90 1.68 11.40 -21.29
N GLY A 91 2.05 12.64 -21.61
CA GLY A 91 3.19 13.34 -21.03
C GLY A 91 4.54 13.01 -21.65
N GLY A 92 5.59 13.05 -20.83
CA GLY A 92 6.98 12.83 -21.22
C GLY A 92 7.94 13.55 -20.28
N LYS A 93 9.24 13.27 -20.41
CA LYS A 93 10.27 13.85 -19.55
C LYS A 93 10.20 15.37 -19.50
N GLY A 94 10.17 15.96 -18.31
CA GLY A 94 10.18 17.41 -18.11
C GLY A 94 9.62 17.84 -16.76
N SER A 95 9.72 19.14 -16.46
CA SER A 95 9.16 19.76 -15.23
C SER A 95 7.95 20.64 -15.49
N ASP A 96 7.64 20.92 -16.76
CA ASP A 96 6.48 21.73 -17.15
C ASP A 96 5.16 21.02 -16.79
N PRO A 97 4.03 21.74 -16.68
CA PRO A 97 2.72 21.12 -16.51
C PRO A 97 2.42 20.08 -17.60
N GLY A 98 1.93 18.91 -17.20
CA GLY A 98 1.70 17.74 -18.06
C GLY A 98 2.95 16.96 -18.44
N ARG A 99 4.14 17.36 -17.97
CA ARG A 99 5.40 16.64 -18.10
C ARG A 99 5.80 16.04 -16.76
N PHE A 100 6.58 14.96 -16.81
CA PHE A 100 6.93 14.18 -15.63
C PHE A 100 8.44 13.94 -15.51
N LYS A 101 8.92 13.74 -14.28
CA LYS A 101 10.20 13.06 -14.03
C LYS A 101 10.02 11.91 -13.05
N ARG A 102 10.07 10.68 -13.60
CA ARG A 102 9.94 9.42 -12.89
C ARG A 102 8.59 9.40 -12.13
N PRO A 103 7.47 9.43 -12.88
CA PRO A 103 6.17 9.28 -12.26
C PRO A 103 6.12 7.93 -11.54
N ASN A 104 5.58 7.91 -10.33
CA ASN A 104 5.51 6.72 -9.49
C ASN A 104 4.05 6.52 -9.05
N GLY A 105 3.70 6.75 -7.79
CA GLY A 105 2.34 6.61 -7.27
C GLY A 105 1.26 7.33 -8.08
N LEU A 106 0.14 6.63 -8.30
CA LEU A 106 -1.06 7.15 -8.95
C LEU A 106 -2.29 6.97 -8.04
N ALA A 107 -3.14 7.99 -7.99
CA ALA A 107 -4.45 7.86 -7.34
C ALA A 107 -5.49 8.75 -8.02
N VAL A 108 -6.75 8.34 -7.99
CA VAL A 108 -7.86 9.02 -8.66
C VAL A 108 -8.94 9.37 -7.64
N ASP A 109 -9.42 10.61 -7.69
CA ASP A 109 -10.61 11.08 -6.98
C ASP A 109 -11.51 11.82 -7.97
N GLY A 110 -12.71 11.27 -8.23
CA GLY A 110 -13.57 11.75 -9.32
C GLY A 110 -12.83 11.75 -10.67
N ASP A 111 -12.81 12.92 -11.32
CA ASP A 111 -12.08 13.15 -12.58
C ASP A 111 -10.71 13.81 -12.37
N ARG A 112 -10.11 13.64 -11.18
CA ARG A 112 -8.78 14.15 -10.86
C ARG A 112 -7.81 13.00 -10.68
N LEU A 113 -6.77 12.97 -11.50
CA LEU A 113 -5.63 12.08 -11.36
C LEU A 113 -4.51 12.80 -10.62
N PHE A 114 -4.07 12.23 -9.51
CA PHE A 114 -2.89 12.64 -8.77
C PHE A 114 -1.72 11.76 -9.19
N VAL A 115 -0.61 12.39 -9.56
CA VAL A 115 0.61 11.74 -10.03
C VAL A 115 1.76 12.17 -9.13
N VAL A 116 2.32 11.24 -8.37
CA VAL A 116 3.58 11.46 -7.66
C VAL A 116 4.72 11.44 -8.65
N GLU A 117 5.62 12.41 -8.55
CA GLU A 117 6.83 12.49 -9.35
C GLU A 117 8.05 12.46 -8.44
N ARG A 118 8.78 11.35 -8.46
CA ARG A 118 9.92 11.13 -7.56
C ARG A 118 11.01 12.19 -7.77
N ASP A 119 11.32 12.48 -9.03
CA ASP A 119 12.49 13.29 -9.40
C ASP A 119 12.13 14.75 -9.76
N ASN A 120 10.84 15.11 -9.73
CA ASN A 120 10.40 16.51 -9.63
C ASN A 120 9.93 16.86 -8.20
N HIS A 121 9.96 15.90 -7.27
CA HIS A 121 9.62 16.09 -5.85
C HIS A 121 8.23 16.69 -5.63
N ARG A 122 7.22 16.27 -6.40
CA ARG A 122 5.88 16.85 -6.34
C ARG A 122 4.79 15.83 -6.53
N VAL A 123 3.57 16.24 -6.20
CA VAL A 123 2.35 15.62 -6.68
C VAL A 123 1.70 16.57 -7.68
N GLN A 124 1.51 16.11 -8.91
CA GLN A 124 0.82 16.87 -9.96
C GLN A 124 -0.62 16.36 -10.10
N VAL A 125 -1.58 17.28 -10.23
CA VAL A 125 -3.01 16.96 -10.41
C VAL A 125 -3.42 17.26 -11.85
N LEU A 126 -4.06 16.29 -12.50
CA LEU A 126 -4.55 16.39 -13.87
C LEU A 126 -6.05 16.11 -13.89
N SER A 127 -6.80 16.83 -14.73
CA SER A 127 -8.20 16.51 -15.01
C SER A 127 -8.31 15.42 -16.08
N LEU A 128 -9.13 14.41 -15.82
CA LEU A 128 -9.51 13.36 -16.76
C LEU A 128 -10.79 13.78 -17.52
N PRO A 129 -11.02 13.27 -18.75
CA PRO A 129 -10.18 12.32 -19.48
C PRO A 129 -8.95 12.93 -20.18
N ASP A 130 -8.89 14.25 -20.35
CA ASP A 130 -7.94 14.89 -21.28
C ASP A 130 -6.54 15.14 -20.71
N PHE A 131 -6.33 14.79 -19.43
CA PHE A 131 -5.10 14.99 -18.69
C PHE A 131 -4.68 16.48 -18.63
N VAL A 132 -5.64 17.39 -18.55
CA VAL A 132 -5.39 18.84 -18.43
C VAL A 132 -4.71 19.12 -17.09
N PRO A 133 -3.51 19.71 -17.05
CA PRO A 133 -2.86 20.03 -15.79
C PRO A 133 -3.65 21.06 -14.99
N LEU A 134 -3.95 20.72 -13.73
CA LEU A 134 -4.66 21.60 -12.80
C LEU A 134 -3.69 22.33 -11.86
N GLY A 135 -2.55 21.72 -11.56
CA GLY A 135 -1.49 22.29 -10.72
C GLY A 135 -0.69 21.20 -10.03
N SER A 136 0.19 21.60 -9.13
CA SER A 136 1.01 20.69 -8.32
C SER A 136 1.27 21.22 -6.92
N PHE A 137 1.73 20.34 -6.04
CA PHE A 137 2.12 20.68 -4.68
C PHE A 137 3.19 19.71 -4.15
N GLY A 138 3.80 20.08 -3.01
CA GLY A 138 4.76 19.26 -2.28
C GLY A 138 6.24 19.52 -2.61
N GLU A 139 6.54 20.36 -3.62
CA GLU A 139 7.90 20.68 -4.09
C GLU A 139 8.85 21.14 -2.98
N ALA A 140 8.31 21.79 -1.95
CA ALA A 140 9.09 22.30 -0.83
C ALA A 140 9.34 21.28 0.30
N GLN A 141 8.64 20.14 0.31
CA GLN A 141 8.71 19.15 1.39
C GLN A 141 9.13 17.75 0.94
N LEU A 142 8.70 17.30 -0.24
CA LEU A 142 8.99 15.95 -0.73
C LEU A 142 10.47 15.83 -1.14
N ARG A 143 11.09 14.69 -0.87
CA ARG A 143 12.51 14.43 -1.21
C ARG A 143 12.70 13.26 -2.17
N ALA A 144 11.97 12.17 -1.96
CA ALA A 144 11.93 11.02 -2.85
C ALA A 144 10.54 10.36 -2.70
N PRO A 145 9.47 11.01 -3.19
CA PRO A 145 8.13 10.50 -3.02
C PRO A 145 7.86 9.29 -3.94
N TYR A 146 7.07 8.33 -3.45
CA TYR A 146 6.71 7.09 -4.16
C TYR A 146 5.19 6.93 -4.27
N GLY A 147 4.56 6.23 -3.31
CA GLY A 147 3.13 5.97 -3.29
C GLY A 147 2.31 7.13 -2.71
N LEU A 148 1.01 7.13 -3.02
CA LEU A 148 0.05 8.01 -2.38
C LEU A 148 -1.30 7.34 -2.14
N TRP A 149 -2.01 7.84 -1.12
CA TRP A 149 -3.40 7.48 -0.86
C TRP A 149 -4.24 8.74 -0.61
N LEU A 150 -5.46 8.74 -1.15
CA LEU A 150 -6.39 9.86 -1.05
C LEU A 150 -7.49 9.53 -0.04
N ASN A 151 -7.74 10.46 0.88
CA ASN A 151 -8.84 10.41 1.83
C ASN A 151 -9.80 11.59 1.57
N PRO A 152 -10.65 11.51 0.53
CA PRO A 152 -11.62 12.56 0.26
C PRO A 152 -12.56 12.72 1.45
N ALA A 153 -13.00 13.94 1.75
CA ALA A 153 -14.01 14.18 2.76
C ALA A 153 -15.28 13.36 2.48
N ALA A 154 -16.04 13.05 3.52
CA ALA A 154 -17.28 12.29 3.35
C ALA A 154 -18.22 13.05 2.39
N GLU A 155 -18.97 12.30 1.58
CA GLU A 155 -19.93 12.86 0.63
C GLU A 155 -20.87 13.87 1.32
N GLY A 156 -20.96 15.09 0.78
CA GLY A 156 -21.72 16.20 1.37
C GLY A 156 -20.96 17.10 2.34
N ALA A 157 -19.66 16.87 2.59
CA ALA A 157 -18.81 17.83 3.29
C ALA A 157 -18.66 19.14 2.49
N ALA A 158 -18.77 20.28 3.18
CA ALA A 158 -18.95 21.60 2.58
C ALA A 158 -17.78 22.13 1.74
N ASP A 159 -16.58 21.55 1.83
CA ASP A 159 -15.35 22.12 1.23
C ASP A 159 -14.67 21.23 0.19
N GLY A 160 -15.16 20.00 -0.05
CA GLY A 160 -14.57 19.08 -1.03
C GLY A 160 -13.08 18.79 -0.76
N THR A 161 -12.64 18.87 0.49
CA THR A 161 -11.25 18.62 0.88
C THR A 161 -10.83 17.18 0.67
N ILE A 162 -9.55 16.99 0.38
CA ILE A 162 -8.91 15.67 0.32
C ILE A 162 -7.66 15.70 1.18
N ASP A 163 -7.61 14.85 2.21
CA ASP A 163 -6.36 14.60 2.91
C ASP A 163 -5.55 13.59 2.06
N VAL A 164 -4.36 14.00 1.62
CA VAL A 164 -3.46 13.22 0.76
C VAL A 164 -2.26 12.76 1.57
N TYR A 165 -2.00 11.46 1.55
CA TYR A 165 -0.87 10.82 2.21
C TYR A 165 0.12 10.39 1.13
N VAL A 166 1.39 10.80 1.24
CA VAL A 166 2.44 10.49 0.27
C VAL A 166 3.60 9.85 1.00
N THR A 167 4.04 8.66 0.59
CA THR A 167 5.27 8.05 1.13
C THR A 167 6.49 8.77 0.56
N ASP A 168 7.50 9.02 1.40
CA ASP A 168 8.71 9.78 1.07
C ASP A 168 9.95 9.00 1.52
N SER A 169 10.50 8.21 0.58
CA SER A 169 11.52 7.18 0.81
C SER A 169 12.93 7.68 0.55
N PHE A 170 13.25 8.86 1.08
CA PHE A 170 14.60 9.40 0.92
C PHE A 170 15.64 8.53 1.63
N MET A 171 16.79 8.37 0.98
CA MET A 171 17.91 7.56 1.42
C MET A 171 19.19 8.40 1.39
N ASP A 172 20.12 8.09 2.28
CA ASP A 172 21.43 8.72 2.36
C ASP A 172 22.46 7.96 1.51
N GLY A 173 23.69 8.48 1.45
CA GLY A 173 24.80 7.90 0.70
C GLY A 173 24.83 8.36 -0.76
N ALA A 174 25.95 8.11 -1.43
CA ALA A 174 26.17 8.55 -2.82
C ALA A 174 25.24 7.85 -3.82
N ASN A 175 24.79 6.64 -3.49
CA ASN A 175 23.89 5.84 -4.32
C ASN A 175 22.43 5.93 -3.87
N TYR A 176 22.13 6.69 -2.81
CA TYR A 176 20.80 6.74 -2.19
C TYR A 176 20.28 5.35 -1.76
N ASP A 177 21.14 4.57 -1.11
CA ASP A 177 20.90 3.18 -0.67
C ASP A 177 21.06 2.98 0.84
N VAL A 178 21.40 4.04 1.59
CA VAL A 178 21.56 3.97 3.05
C VAL A 178 20.30 4.49 3.74
N VAL A 179 19.68 3.67 4.60
CA VAL A 179 18.56 4.15 5.42
C VAL A 179 19.08 5.25 6.36
N PRO A 180 18.46 6.44 6.39
CA PRO A 180 18.81 7.52 7.29
C PRO A 180 18.72 7.11 8.77
N PRO A 181 19.41 7.83 9.67
CA PRO A 181 19.28 7.63 11.11
C PRO A 181 17.83 7.72 11.60
N LEU A 182 17.49 6.97 12.67
CA LEU A 182 16.13 6.82 13.18
C LEU A 182 15.42 8.16 13.43
N ASP A 183 16.12 9.15 13.97
CA ASP A 183 15.57 10.47 14.30
C ASP A 183 15.12 11.26 13.06
N GLN A 184 15.58 10.88 11.87
CA GLN A 184 15.16 11.45 10.59
C GLN A 184 14.01 10.69 9.93
N LEU A 185 13.66 9.49 10.41
CA LEU A 185 12.61 8.65 9.81
C LEU A 185 11.20 9.14 10.15
N ASN A 186 11.04 10.21 10.93
CA ASN A 186 9.73 10.76 11.26
C ASN A 186 9.03 11.48 10.08
N GLN A 187 9.58 11.44 8.87
CA GLN A 187 9.05 12.11 7.67
C GLN A 187 8.83 11.16 6.48
N ARG A 188 8.59 9.89 6.78
CA ARG A 188 8.37 8.82 5.79
C ARG A 188 7.00 8.87 5.14
N VAL A 189 6.04 9.52 5.77
CA VAL A 189 4.74 9.86 5.17
C VAL A 189 4.49 11.33 5.36
N ARG A 190 4.25 12.03 4.25
CA ARG A 190 3.90 13.44 4.16
C ARG A 190 2.40 13.56 4.02
N ARG A 191 1.79 14.50 4.73
CA ARG A 191 0.33 14.72 4.69
C ARG A 191 0.02 16.12 4.19
N TYR A 192 -0.98 16.20 3.33
CA TYR A 192 -1.46 17.45 2.77
C TYR A 192 -2.97 17.49 2.85
N ARG A 193 -3.54 18.65 3.22
CA ARG A 193 -4.96 18.92 3.01
C ARG A 193 -5.12 19.71 1.73
N VAL A 194 -5.73 19.09 0.73
CA VAL A 194 -5.90 19.67 -0.60
C VAL A 194 -7.32 20.18 -0.77
N ARG A 195 -7.43 21.42 -1.26
CA ARG A 195 -8.68 22.08 -1.67
C ARG A 195 -8.57 22.50 -3.12
N PHE A 196 -9.71 22.61 -3.80
CA PHE A 196 -9.76 22.96 -5.20
C PHE A 196 -10.50 24.27 -5.42
N GLY A 197 -9.88 25.18 -6.18
CA GLY A 197 -10.52 26.41 -6.64
C GLY A 197 -11.62 26.15 -7.67
N ALA A 198 -12.35 27.20 -8.05
CA ALA A 198 -13.39 27.12 -9.07
C ALA A 198 -12.85 26.75 -10.47
N ASP A 199 -11.58 27.06 -10.73
CA ASP A 199 -10.82 26.66 -11.93
C ASP A 199 -10.25 25.24 -11.84
N GLY A 200 -10.47 24.55 -10.73
CA GLY A 200 -9.92 23.23 -10.46
C GLY A 200 -8.47 23.23 -9.98
N ALA A 201 -7.83 24.39 -9.76
CA ALA A 201 -6.46 24.44 -9.28
C ALA A 201 -6.35 23.94 -7.82
N PRO A 202 -5.39 23.07 -7.48
CA PRO A 202 -5.18 22.61 -6.12
C PRO A 202 -4.48 23.67 -5.27
N THR A 203 -4.93 23.79 -4.02
CA THR A 203 -4.21 24.45 -2.93
C THR A 203 -3.96 23.40 -1.85
N ALA A 204 -2.70 23.24 -1.44
CA ALA A 204 -2.31 22.22 -0.49
C ALA A 204 -1.73 22.84 0.78
N GLU A 205 -2.39 22.58 1.90
CA GLU A 205 -1.90 22.88 3.25
C GLU A 205 -1.04 21.70 3.71
N THR A 206 0.21 21.94 4.11
CA THR A 206 1.06 20.89 4.70
C THR A 206 0.59 20.59 6.12
N LEU A 207 0.35 19.31 6.41
CA LEU A 207 0.00 18.81 7.74
C LEU A 207 1.21 18.12 8.38
N GLU A 208 1.03 17.56 9.59
CA GLU A 208 2.07 16.75 10.22
C GLU A 208 2.49 15.55 9.36
N HIS A 209 3.80 15.30 9.31
CA HIS A 209 4.39 14.10 8.70
C HIS A 209 4.74 13.06 9.77
N PHE A 210 4.89 11.79 9.40
CA PHE A 210 5.20 10.72 10.36
C PHE A 210 6.09 9.61 9.78
N GLY A 211 6.46 8.64 10.63
CA GLY A 211 7.33 7.50 10.30
C GLY A 211 8.13 6.92 11.47
N ALA A 212 7.83 7.41 12.68
CA ALA A 212 8.31 7.04 14.02
C ALA A 212 9.84 6.87 14.20
N PRO A 213 10.47 7.63 15.12
CA PRO A 213 11.92 7.64 15.29
C PRO A 213 12.43 6.51 16.21
N ASN A 214 11.77 5.35 16.24
CA ASN A 214 12.16 4.24 17.11
C ASN A 214 12.08 2.89 16.39
N GLU A 215 12.94 1.95 16.80
CA GLU A 215 13.09 0.63 16.18
C GLU A 215 11.78 -0.15 15.97
N ALA A 216 10.91 -0.17 16.98
CA ALA A 216 9.67 -0.94 16.92
C ALA A 216 8.71 -0.40 15.86
N ALA A 217 8.68 0.92 15.71
CA ALA A 217 7.70 1.64 14.91
C ALA A 217 8.29 2.30 13.65
N ALA A 218 9.58 2.20 13.35
CA ALA A 218 10.16 2.95 12.25
C ALA A 218 9.77 2.39 10.88
N LEU A 219 9.40 3.30 9.96
CA LEU A 219 9.34 3.06 8.52
C LEU A 219 10.73 3.31 7.91
N ARG A 220 11.32 2.35 7.20
CA ARG A 220 12.71 2.48 6.71
C ARG A 220 12.82 2.69 5.21
N MET A 221 12.13 1.90 4.42
CA MET A 221 12.07 2.02 2.96
C MET A 221 10.61 1.83 2.58
N VAL A 222 9.95 2.92 2.18
CA VAL A 222 8.50 2.97 1.99
C VAL A 222 8.15 3.18 0.54
N GLU A 223 7.27 2.35 0.01
CA GLU A 223 6.68 2.56 -1.32
C GLU A 223 5.17 2.73 -1.23
N SER A 224 4.43 1.63 -1.23
CA SER A 224 2.97 1.65 -1.37
C SER A 224 2.25 1.98 -0.05
N ILE A 225 1.12 2.68 -0.17
CA ILE A 225 0.27 3.07 0.95
C ILE A 225 -1.20 2.93 0.58
N ALA A 226 -2.01 2.39 1.49
CA ALA A 226 -3.46 2.36 1.36
C ALA A 226 -4.15 2.59 2.71
N GLY A 227 -5.31 3.24 2.69
CA GLY A 227 -6.05 3.60 3.89
C GLY A 227 -7.42 2.95 4.03
N ASP A 228 -7.86 2.82 5.28
CA ASP A 228 -9.20 2.43 5.67
C ASP A 228 -9.80 3.53 6.54
N ARG A 229 -10.53 4.45 5.90
CA ARG A 229 -11.19 5.58 6.57
C ARG A 229 -12.14 5.12 7.68
N ALA A 230 -12.84 4.00 7.49
CA ALA A 230 -13.82 3.52 8.47
C ALA A 230 -13.15 3.07 9.77
N ARG A 231 -11.91 2.59 9.69
CA ARG A 231 -11.11 2.16 10.85
C ARG A 231 -10.09 3.21 11.30
N GLY A 232 -9.89 4.28 10.52
CA GLY A 232 -8.92 5.34 10.82
C GLY A 232 -7.47 4.86 10.73
N VAL A 233 -7.17 3.89 9.84
CA VAL A 233 -5.83 3.30 9.71
C VAL A 233 -5.28 3.36 8.29
N LEU A 234 -3.97 3.23 8.18
CA LEU A 234 -3.18 3.12 6.97
C LEU A 234 -2.35 1.83 7.05
N LEU A 235 -2.24 1.12 5.94
CA LEU A 235 -1.19 0.12 5.73
C LEU A 235 -0.14 0.69 4.79
N ILE A 236 1.12 0.56 5.18
CA ILE A 236 2.27 1.10 4.46
C ILE A 236 3.27 -0.05 4.25
N ALA A 237 3.69 -0.23 3.02
CA ALA A 237 4.78 -1.11 2.65
C ALA A 237 6.10 -0.61 3.23
N ASP A 238 6.83 -1.53 3.87
CA ASP A 238 8.19 -1.32 4.34
C ASP A 238 9.07 -2.42 3.75
N GLU A 239 9.72 -2.14 2.63
CA GLU A 239 10.54 -3.12 1.88
C GLU A 239 11.82 -3.50 2.62
N PHE A 240 12.27 -2.65 3.56
CA PHE A 240 13.62 -2.81 4.11
C PHE A 240 13.79 -4.10 4.92
N VAL A 241 14.71 -4.93 4.43
CA VAL A 241 15.17 -6.17 5.06
C VAL A 241 16.53 -5.94 5.73
N ASP A 242 16.66 -6.41 6.97
CA ASP A 242 17.96 -6.48 7.67
C ASP A 242 18.07 -7.84 8.37
N PRO A 243 18.82 -8.79 7.78
CA PRO A 243 19.03 -10.10 8.37
C PRO A 243 19.74 -10.06 9.73
N ALA A 244 20.64 -9.09 9.95
CA ALA A 244 21.38 -8.96 11.21
C ALA A 244 20.46 -8.53 12.36
N GLN A 245 19.48 -7.67 12.07
CA GLN A 245 18.46 -7.23 13.04
C GLN A 245 17.18 -8.11 13.02
N LYS A 246 17.13 -9.16 12.20
CA LYS A 246 15.92 -9.98 11.96
C LYS A 246 14.71 -9.13 11.58
N ARG A 247 14.94 -8.08 10.78
CA ARG A 247 13.89 -7.26 10.19
C ARG A 247 13.55 -7.81 8.82
N GLU A 248 12.26 -8.06 8.64
CA GLU A 248 11.69 -8.59 7.42
C GLU A 248 10.89 -7.47 6.74
N SER A 249 10.78 -7.54 5.41
CA SER A 249 9.82 -6.70 4.69
C SER A 249 8.40 -7.00 5.18
N THR A 250 7.57 -5.96 5.29
CA THR A 250 6.25 -6.08 5.91
C THR A 250 5.29 -4.96 5.49
N LEU A 251 4.01 -5.10 5.84
CA LEU A 251 3.05 -4.00 5.87
C LEU A 251 2.89 -3.53 7.32
N ARG A 252 3.13 -2.25 7.58
CA ARG A 252 2.96 -1.65 8.91
C ARG A 252 1.66 -0.88 9.00
N GLU A 253 0.95 -1.04 10.12
CA GLU A 253 -0.30 -0.33 10.35
C GLU A 253 -0.10 0.90 11.24
N TYR A 254 -0.49 2.06 10.71
CA TYR A 254 -0.53 3.34 11.43
C TYR A 254 -1.96 3.84 11.52
N ALA A 255 -2.29 4.52 12.62
CA ALA A 255 -3.45 5.38 12.64
C ALA A 255 -3.23 6.54 11.64
N MET A 256 -4.32 7.11 11.13
CA MET A 256 -4.26 8.22 10.16
C MET A 256 -3.61 9.49 10.71
N ASP A 257 -3.51 9.63 12.03
CA ASP A 257 -2.76 10.70 12.70
C ASP A 257 -1.23 10.44 12.74
N GLY A 258 -0.78 9.30 12.24
CA GLY A 258 0.63 8.93 12.15
C GLY A 258 1.17 8.12 13.33
N VAL A 259 0.32 7.71 14.28
CA VAL A 259 0.73 6.86 15.41
C VAL A 259 0.79 5.39 14.97
N PHE A 260 1.93 4.73 15.20
CA PHE A 260 2.05 3.29 14.97
C PHE A 260 1.12 2.52 15.91
N THR A 261 0.30 1.62 15.35
CA THR A 261 -0.73 0.90 16.11
C THR A 261 -0.17 -0.23 16.97
N GLY A 262 1.12 -0.57 16.80
CA GLY A 262 1.72 -1.79 17.33
C GLY A 262 1.49 -3.02 16.45
N ARG A 263 0.81 -2.89 15.30
CA ARG A 263 0.50 -4.00 14.39
C ARG A 263 1.24 -3.87 13.06
N SER A 264 1.67 -5.02 12.57
CA SER A 264 2.16 -5.23 11.20
C SER A 264 1.58 -6.54 10.67
N ALA A 265 1.73 -6.78 9.37
CA ALA A 265 1.50 -8.10 8.81
C ALA A 265 2.30 -9.17 9.61
N PRO A 266 1.73 -10.37 9.85
CA PRO A 266 2.41 -11.41 10.61
C PRO A 266 3.82 -11.71 10.09
N ARG A 267 4.76 -12.00 10.98
CA ARG A 267 6.14 -12.34 10.59
C ARG A 267 6.18 -13.50 9.58
N GLY A 268 7.07 -13.38 8.60
CA GLY A 268 7.24 -14.35 7.52
C GLY A 268 6.08 -14.40 6.52
N SER A 269 5.27 -13.33 6.43
CA SER A 269 4.20 -13.19 5.42
C SER A 269 4.75 -12.89 4.02
N PHE A 270 5.92 -12.29 3.93
CA PHE A 270 6.59 -11.94 2.69
C PHE A 270 7.87 -12.79 2.57
N ASP A 271 8.05 -13.43 1.41
CA ASP A 271 9.26 -14.17 1.07
C ASP A 271 10.24 -13.30 0.23
N ALA A 272 9.74 -12.23 -0.39
CA ALA A 272 10.48 -11.14 -1.03
C ALA A 272 10.07 -9.78 -0.43
N GLU A 273 9.99 -8.73 -1.24
CA GLU A 273 9.61 -7.37 -0.84
C GLU A 273 8.09 -7.20 -0.82
N ALA A 274 7.60 -6.52 0.21
CA ALA A 274 6.21 -6.09 0.34
C ALA A 274 6.01 -4.83 -0.47
N GLU A 275 5.23 -4.91 -1.54
CA GLU A 275 5.03 -3.79 -2.48
C GLU A 275 3.59 -3.27 -2.41
N GLY A 276 2.88 -3.27 -3.55
CA GLY A 276 1.49 -2.86 -3.68
C GLY A 276 0.59 -3.33 -2.53
N VAL A 277 -0.16 -2.37 -1.99
CA VAL A 277 -1.19 -2.63 -0.97
C VAL A 277 -2.52 -2.03 -1.39
N ALA A 278 -3.61 -2.80 -1.22
CA ALA A 278 -4.96 -2.33 -1.53
C ALA A 278 -5.97 -2.85 -0.52
N LEU A 279 -6.97 -2.02 -0.21
CA LEU A 279 -8.11 -2.41 0.61
C LEU A 279 -9.24 -2.97 -0.26
N TRP A 280 -9.61 -4.22 -0.02
CA TRP A 280 -10.84 -4.82 -0.53
C TRP A 280 -11.92 -4.80 0.54
N ALA A 281 -12.72 -3.73 0.56
CA ALA A 281 -13.89 -3.63 1.43
C ALA A 281 -15.05 -4.47 0.87
N CYS A 282 -15.55 -5.44 1.65
CA CYS A 282 -16.63 -6.33 1.24
C CYS A 282 -17.99 -5.64 1.46
N ALA A 283 -18.40 -4.80 0.50
CA ALA A 283 -19.52 -3.87 0.64
C ALA A 283 -20.90 -4.52 0.90
N LYS A 284 -21.12 -5.81 0.61
CA LYS A 284 -22.40 -6.49 0.87
C LYS A 284 -22.56 -7.04 2.30
N PHE A 285 -21.57 -6.84 3.16
CA PHE A 285 -21.71 -7.12 4.59
C PHE A 285 -22.40 -5.95 5.31
N ARG A 286 -23.27 -6.27 6.28
CA ARG A 286 -23.84 -5.26 7.21
C ARG A 286 -22.76 -4.64 8.10
N ASP A 287 -21.74 -5.44 8.42
CA ASP A 287 -20.57 -5.02 9.16
C ASP A 287 -19.55 -4.43 8.17
N ALA A 288 -19.41 -3.10 8.24
CA ALA A 288 -18.52 -2.33 7.37
C ALA A 288 -17.03 -2.62 7.61
N SER A 289 -16.66 -3.38 8.66
CA SER A 289 -15.27 -3.81 8.93
C SER A 289 -14.85 -5.06 8.16
N ARG A 290 -15.78 -5.71 7.46
CA ARG A 290 -15.48 -6.93 6.68
C ARG A 290 -14.74 -6.58 5.40
N GLY A 291 -13.71 -7.36 5.11
CA GLY A 291 -12.85 -7.11 3.96
C GLY A 291 -11.53 -7.84 4.07
N TYR A 292 -10.66 -7.54 3.12
CA TYR A 292 -9.29 -7.99 3.11
C TYR A 292 -8.36 -6.86 2.70
N TRP A 293 -7.16 -6.84 3.28
CA TRP A 293 -6.02 -6.18 2.66
C TRP A 293 -5.36 -7.14 1.70
N ILE A 294 -5.03 -6.66 0.52
CA ILE A 294 -4.20 -7.37 -0.44
C ILE A 294 -2.82 -6.74 -0.36
N GLY A 295 -1.81 -7.53 -0.01
CA GLY A 295 -0.40 -7.14 -0.07
C GLY A 295 0.33 -7.94 -1.15
N VAL A 296 1.22 -7.28 -1.87
CA VAL A 296 2.05 -7.89 -2.90
C VAL A 296 3.36 -8.40 -2.29
N ASP A 297 3.67 -9.66 -2.53
CA ASP A 297 4.99 -10.25 -2.28
C ASP A 297 5.70 -10.40 -3.63
N GLN A 298 6.61 -9.46 -3.91
CA GLN A 298 7.19 -9.16 -5.22
C GLN A 298 8.27 -10.17 -5.61
N ARG A 299 7.87 -11.43 -5.78
CA ARG A 299 8.79 -12.49 -6.20
C ARG A 299 9.06 -12.41 -7.71
N GLN A 300 10.30 -12.69 -8.08
CA GLN A 300 10.78 -12.64 -9.48
C GLN A 300 10.22 -13.77 -10.35
N ASP A 301 9.81 -14.90 -9.74
CA ASP A 301 9.22 -16.04 -10.42
C ASP A 301 7.71 -15.85 -10.66
N LEU A 302 6.93 -15.76 -9.58
CA LEU A 302 5.50 -15.53 -9.55
C LEU A 302 5.15 -14.65 -8.36
N THR A 303 4.50 -13.52 -8.58
CA THR A 303 4.06 -12.65 -7.48
C THR A 303 3.03 -13.41 -6.64
N ALA A 304 3.24 -13.44 -5.31
CA ALA A 304 2.23 -13.94 -4.38
C ALA A 304 1.39 -12.78 -3.84
N PHE A 305 0.10 -12.80 -4.11
CA PHE A 305 -0.86 -11.86 -3.55
C PHE A 305 -1.34 -12.39 -2.21
N ARG A 306 -0.95 -11.72 -1.12
CA ARG A 306 -1.25 -12.09 0.27
C ARG A 306 -2.54 -11.41 0.71
N LEU A 307 -3.52 -12.18 1.19
CA LEU A 307 -4.77 -11.64 1.72
C LEU A 307 -4.76 -11.66 3.24
N PHE A 308 -4.80 -10.48 3.85
CA PHE A 308 -4.92 -10.32 5.29
C PHE A 308 -6.34 -9.92 5.64
N ASP A 309 -6.87 -10.48 6.71
CA ASP A 309 -8.16 -10.07 7.27
C ASP A 309 -8.14 -8.58 7.57
N ARG A 310 -9.17 -7.85 7.10
CA ARG A 310 -9.20 -6.39 7.21
C ARG A 310 -9.08 -5.89 8.64
N ASP A 311 -9.63 -6.62 9.62
CA ASP A 311 -9.63 -6.17 11.01
C ASP A 311 -8.42 -6.70 11.80
N SER A 312 -8.22 -8.01 11.78
CA SER A 312 -7.20 -8.66 12.60
C SER A 312 -5.79 -8.65 11.99
N LEU A 313 -5.64 -8.31 10.70
CA LEU A 313 -4.42 -8.49 9.89
C LEU A 313 -3.92 -9.95 9.84
N ALA A 314 -4.73 -10.92 10.27
CA ALA A 314 -4.38 -12.32 10.16
C ALA A 314 -4.31 -12.73 8.68
N LEU A 315 -3.27 -13.46 8.27
CA LEU A 315 -3.18 -14.00 6.92
C LEU A 315 -4.32 -15.02 6.70
N ARG A 316 -5.15 -14.79 5.68
CA ARG A 316 -6.31 -15.63 5.34
C ARG A 316 -6.07 -16.57 4.18
N GLY A 317 -5.08 -16.25 3.36
CA GLY A 317 -4.66 -17.05 2.22
C GLY A 317 -3.77 -16.24 1.30
N SER A 318 -3.26 -16.90 0.28
CA SER A 318 -2.52 -16.24 -0.79
C SER A 318 -2.78 -16.93 -2.11
N PHE A 319 -2.63 -16.19 -3.19
CA PHE A 319 -2.70 -16.75 -4.53
C PHE A 319 -1.57 -16.23 -5.41
N VAL A 320 -1.27 -16.97 -6.46
CA VAL A 320 -0.36 -16.58 -7.54
C VAL A 320 -1.11 -16.62 -8.87
N GLY A 321 -0.61 -15.87 -9.85
CA GLY A 321 -1.01 -16.04 -11.25
C GLY A 321 -0.46 -17.31 -11.87
N ARG A 322 -0.70 -17.51 -13.17
CA ARG A 322 0.06 -18.49 -13.97
C ARG A 322 1.39 -17.93 -14.42
N VAL A 323 1.47 -16.62 -14.64
CA VAL A 323 2.66 -15.95 -15.19
C VAL A 323 3.01 -14.62 -14.51
N VAL A 324 2.06 -13.98 -13.82
CA VAL A 324 2.31 -12.68 -13.15
C VAL A 324 3.41 -12.80 -12.11
N ALA A 325 4.38 -11.89 -12.19
CA ALA A 325 5.65 -11.89 -11.48
C ALA A 325 6.20 -10.47 -11.42
N ALA A 326 7.07 -10.19 -10.44
CA ALA A 326 7.70 -8.88 -10.22
C ALA A 326 6.65 -7.75 -10.33
N THR A 327 5.68 -7.78 -9.42
CA THR A 327 4.60 -6.79 -9.37
C THR A 327 4.98 -5.72 -8.38
N ASP A 328 5.07 -4.48 -8.84
CA ASP A 328 5.15 -3.31 -7.96
C ASP A 328 3.73 -2.96 -7.47
N GLY A 329 3.05 -2.09 -8.21
CA GLY A 329 1.72 -1.59 -7.88
C GLY A 329 0.57 -2.51 -8.29
N ILE A 330 -0.51 -2.39 -7.50
CA ILE A 330 -1.81 -2.99 -7.78
C ILE A 330 -2.90 -1.92 -7.73
N ALA A 331 -3.99 -2.16 -8.46
CA ALA A 331 -5.22 -1.37 -8.34
C ALA A 331 -6.42 -2.28 -8.19
N LEU A 332 -7.39 -1.87 -7.38
CA LEU A 332 -8.61 -2.63 -7.13
C LEU A 332 -9.82 -1.86 -7.62
N ARG A 333 -10.66 -2.52 -8.42
CA ARG A 333 -12.00 -2.04 -8.79
C ARG A 333 -13.01 -3.07 -8.32
N THR A 334 -13.80 -2.74 -7.30
CA THR A 334 -14.85 -3.63 -6.78
C THR A 334 -16.17 -3.52 -7.55
N ALA A 335 -16.36 -2.47 -8.36
CA ALA A 335 -17.52 -2.34 -9.22
C ALA A 335 -17.50 -3.41 -10.35
N PRO A 336 -18.63 -4.12 -10.57
CA PRO A 336 -18.70 -5.13 -11.61
C PRO A 336 -18.71 -4.52 -13.01
N SER A 337 -18.25 -5.31 -13.97
CA SER A 337 -18.24 -5.00 -15.41
C SER A 337 -18.53 -6.27 -16.23
N PRO A 338 -18.79 -6.16 -17.55
CA PRO A 338 -19.06 -7.34 -18.37
C PRO A 338 -17.96 -8.40 -18.32
N ARG A 339 -16.67 -8.01 -18.35
CA ARG A 339 -15.57 -8.98 -18.27
C ARG A 339 -15.19 -9.34 -16.85
N PHE A 340 -15.41 -8.43 -15.90
CA PHE A 340 -15.15 -8.66 -14.47
C PHE A 340 -16.42 -8.52 -13.60
N PRO A 341 -17.34 -9.49 -13.61
CA PRO A 341 -18.57 -9.42 -12.82
C PRO A 341 -18.37 -9.43 -11.30
N GLY A 342 -17.19 -9.77 -10.77
CA GLY A 342 -16.86 -9.59 -9.34
C GLY A 342 -16.13 -8.30 -9.01
N GLY A 343 -15.86 -7.46 -10.01
CA GLY A 343 -14.75 -6.53 -9.95
C GLY A 343 -13.42 -7.18 -10.30
N ALA A 344 -12.37 -6.37 -10.36
CA ALA A 344 -11.05 -6.77 -10.83
C ALA A 344 -9.95 -6.31 -9.85
N LEU A 345 -8.97 -7.19 -9.66
CA LEU A 345 -7.64 -6.81 -9.21
C LEU A 345 -6.74 -6.67 -10.43
N PHE A 346 -6.10 -5.52 -10.57
CA PHE A 346 -5.08 -5.25 -11.58
C PHE A 346 -3.70 -5.25 -10.93
N ALA A 347 -2.71 -5.76 -11.64
CA ALA A 347 -1.34 -5.86 -11.16
C ALA A 347 -0.36 -5.53 -12.28
N VAL A 348 0.73 -4.83 -11.95
CA VAL A 348 1.90 -4.75 -12.83
C VAL A 348 2.52 -6.14 -12.98
N HIS A 349 3.08 -6.40 -14.16
CA HIS A 349 3.80 -7.63 -14.47
C HIS A 349 5.16 -7.30 -15.08
N ARG A 350 6.23 -7.63 -14.35
CA ARG A 350 7.64 -7.48 -14.77
C ARG A 350 7.95 -6.09 -15.31
N ASP A 351 7.31 -5.07 -14.75
CA ASP A 351 7.48 -3.67 -15.13
C ASP A 351 7.15 -3.35 -16.61
N LYS A 352 6.56 -4.29 -17.35
CA LYS A 352 6.33 -4.14 -18.80
C LYS A 352 4.87 -4.29 -19.17
N ALA A 353 4.08 -5.01 -18.40
CA ALA A 353 2.70 -5.30 -18.73
C ALA A 353 1.79 -5.10 -17.51
N VAL A 354 0.48 -5.15 -17.76
CA VAL A 354 -0.53 -5.21 -16.71
C VAL A 354 -1.33 -6.49 -16.85
N ALA A 355 -1.69 -7.09 -15.73
CA ALA A 355 -2.54 -8.27 -15.65
C ALA A 355 -3.79 -7.98 -14.85
N ALA A 356 -4.84 -8.77 -15.09
CA ALA A 356 -6.10 -8.65 -14.37
C ALA A 356 -6.60 -9.99 -13.87
N PHE A 357 -7.18 -9.99 -12.68
CA PHE A 357 -7.84 -11.13 -12.05
C PHE A 357 -9.28 -10.76 -11.70
N ASP A 358 -10.23 -11.61 -12.07
CA ASP A 358 -11.61 -11.48 -11.60
C ASP A 358 -11.69 -11.84 -10.11
N LEU A 359 -12.21 -10.92 -9.29
CA LEU A 359 -12.35 -11.15 -7.86
C LEU A 359 -13.27 -12.33 -7.53
N ARG A 360 -14.16 -12.76 -8.45
CA ARG A 360 -14.93 -14.01 -8.29
C ARG A 360 -14.04 -15.24 -8.27
N ASP A 361 -13.00 -15.27 -9.10
CA ASP A 361 -12.10 -16.40 -9.20
C ASP A 361 -11.16 -16.43 -7.98
N VAL A 362 -10.69 -15.25 -7.53
CA VAL A 362 -9.98 -15.10 -6.25
C VAL A 362 -10.84 -15.59 -5.08
N THR A 363 -12.09 -15.14 -5.01
CA THR A 363 -13.07 -15.54 -3.98
C THR A 363 -13.27 -17.06 -3.98
N ARG A 364 -13.43 -17.67 -5.15
CA ARG A 364 -13.65 -19.12 -5.28
C ARG A 364 -12.41 -19.91 -4.86
N ALA A 365 -11.24 -19.53 -5.35
CA ALA A 365 -9.99 -20.24 -5.10
C ALA A 365 -9.59 -20.20 -3.63
N LEU A 366 -9.76 -19.06 -2.97
CA LEU A 366 -9.46 -18.85 -1.55
C LEU A 366 -10.63 -19.20 -0.62
N ARG A 367 -11.76 -19.66 -1.16
CA ARG A 367 -12.98 -19.98 -0.41
C ARG A 367 -13.45 -18.83 0.48
N LEU A 368 -13.36 -17.60 -0.04
CA LEU A 368 -13.84 -16.40 0.65
C LEU A 368 -15.38 -16.35 0.61
N PRO A 369 -16.03 -15.63 1.54
CA PRO A 369 -17.48 -15.49 1.53
C PRO A 369 -17.96 -14.79 0.24
N ALA A 370 -18.98 -15.34 -0.42
CA ALA A 370 -19.55 -14.76 -1.64
C ALA A 370 -20.11 -13.33 -1.45
N ARG A 371 -20.40 -12.94 -0.22
CA ARG A 371 -20.82 -11.56 0.16
C ARG A 371 -19.68 -10.53 0.06
N CYS A 372 -18.46 -10.95 -0.30
CA CYS A 372 -17.35 -10.04 -0.59
C CYS A 372 -17.33 -9.49 -2.03
N LEU A 373 -18.11 -10.11 -2.91
CA LEU A 373 -18.37 -9.66 -4.27
C LEU A 373 -19.55 -8.72 -4.32
#